data_AF-A0A7C3QP18-F1
#
_entry.id   AF-A0A7C3QP18-F1
#
_cell.length_a   1.000
_cell.length_b   1.000
_cell.length_c   1.000
_cell.angle_alpha   90.00
_cell.angle_beta   90.00
_cell.angle_gamma   90.00
#
_symmetry.space_group_name_H-M   'P 1'
#
loop_
_entity.id
_entity.type
_entity.pdbx_description
1 polymer ?
#
loop_
_entity_poly.entity_id
_entity_poly.type
_entity_poly.pdbx_seq_one_letter_code
_entity_poly.pdbx_strand_id
1 'polypeptide(L)'
;MQRSGFLRHQLFLIFVLALSLVMPSFGRVSASEELLPDPPADQVVVKLRPGVSIGTILTRYNVSLLGTVQESSLYFLKLPAGQTAAQLLPTLNSDADLFYAEPNYYADGEPNGGAILFRAHTAPLAGAILFRAHGEPIPPGVSEQWAWDKIALADARRI
;
A
#
# COMPACT_ATOMS: atom_id res chain seq x y z
N MET A 1 1.62 46.23 52.25
CA MET A 1 1.61 44.78 52.60
C MET A 1 0.76 43.99 51.59
N GLN A 2 1.44 43.28 50.69
CA GLN A 2 1.11 42.00 50.01
C GLN A 2 -0.27 41.66 49.41
N ARG A 3 -1.21 42.59 49.19
CA ARG A 3 -2.50 42.24 48.55
C ARG A 3 -2.47 42.08 47.02
N SER A 4 -1.52 42.70 46.31
CA SER A 4 -1.50 42.66 44.82
C SER A 4 -0.90 41.38 44.23
N GLY A 5 0.00 40.70 44.97
CA GLY A 5 0.61 39.45 44.54
C GLY A 5 -0.39 38.29 44.49
N PHE A 6 -1.29 38.23 45.48
CA PHE A 6 -2.30 37.18 45.59
C PHE A 6 -3.33 37.24 44.45
N LEU A 7 -3.77 38.45 44.07
CA LEU A 7 -4.71 38.64 42.96
C LEU A 7 -4.10 38.23 41.61
N ARG A 8 -2.82 38.51 41.40
CA ARG A 8 -2.08 38.12 40.17
C ARG A 8 -1.91 36.61 40.05
N HIS A 9 -1.69 35.90 41.15
CA HIS A 9 -1.59 34.44 41.16
C HIS A 9 -2.95 33.77 40.89
N GLN A 10 -4.05 34.32 41.45
CA GLN A 10 -5.39 33.81 41.15
C GLN A 10 -5.76 33.99 39.67
N LEU A 11 -5.47 35.14 39.08
CA LEU A 11 -5.75 35.39 37.66
C LEU A 11 -4.93 34.46 36.74
N PHE A 12 -3.67 34.19 37.10
CA PHE A 12 -2.83 33.24 36.35
C PHE A 12 -3.38 31.81 36.42
N LEU A 13 -3.82 31.35 37.59
CA LEU A 13 -4.41 30.03 37.75
C LEU A 13 -5.73 29.87 36.98
N ILE A 14 -6.60 30.89 37.00
CA ILE A 14 -7.84 30.88 36.21
C ILE A 14 -7.53 30.82 34.72
N PHE A 15 -6.51 31.56 34.25
CA PHE A 15 -6.12 31.56 32.85
C PHE A 15 -5.58 30.18 32.41
N VAL A 16 -4.72 29.55 33.21
CA VAL A 16 -4.21 28.18 32.93
C VAL A 16 -5.36 27.16 32.92
N LEU A 17 -6.31 27.27 33.85
CA LEU A 17 -7.47 26.39 33.91
C LEU A 17 -8.37 26.56 32.69
N ALA A 18 -8.64 27.81 32.26
CA ALA A 18 -9.42 28.10 31.07
C ALA A 18 -8.73 27.62 29.79
N LEU A 19 -7.41 27.73 29.70
CA LEU A 19 -6.64 27.27 28.55
C LEU A 19 -6.63 25.74 28.42
N SER A 20 -6.72 25.00 29.54
CA SER A 20 -6.84 23.54 29.53
C SER A 20 -8.19 23.01 29.04
N LEU A 21 -9.26 23.83 29.09
CA LEU A 21 -10.57 23.49 28.55
C LEU A 21 -10.66 23.60 27.02
N VAL A 22 -9.68 24.26 26.38
CA VAL A 22 -9.57 24.40 24.91
C VAL A 22 -8.59 23.35 24.36
N MET A 23 -8.56 22.16 24.95
CA MET A 23 -7.89 21.02 24.31
C MET A 23 -8.67 20.69 23.03
N PRO A 24 -8.05 20.82 21.85
CA PRO A 24 -8.72 20.49 20.60
C PRO A 24 -9.08 19.01 20.67
N SER A 25 -10.35 18.71 20.40
CA SER A 25 -10.79 17.37 20.09
C SER A 25 -9.95 16.93 18.89
N PHE A 26 -8.87 16.20 19.12
CA PHE A 26 -8.20 15.47 18.05
C PHE A 26 -9.24 14.51 17.50
N GLY A 27 -9.90 14.94 16.43
CA GLY A 27 -10.88 14.15 15.71
C GLY A 27 -10.22 12.82 15.41
N ARG A 28 -10.79 11.75 15.97
CA ARG A 28 -10.47 10.41 15.49
C ARG A 28 -10.91 10.41 14.04
N VAL A 29 -9.94 10.53 13.13
CA VAL A 29 -10.16 10.17 11.73
C VAL A 29 -10.45 8.68 11.77
N SER A 30 -11.73 8.33 11.78
CA SER A 30 -12.16 7.00 11.43
C SER A 30 -11.77 6.83 9.96
N ALA A 31 -10.60 6.24 9.72
CA ALA A 31 -10.33 5.65 8.43
C ALA A 31 -11.43 4.60 8.25
N SER A 32 -12.38 4.89 7.35
CA SER A 32 -13.26 3.85 6.85
C SER A 32 -12.34 2.77 6.30
N GLU A 33 -12.33 1.60 6.94
CA GLU A 33 -11.74 0.40 6.35
C GLU A 33 -12.57 0.13 5.11
N GLU A 34 -12.11 0.65 3.99
CA GLU A 34 -12.60 0.25 2.68
C GLU A 34 -12.26 -1.22 2.55
N LEU A 35 -13.27 -2.06 2.74
CA LEU A 35 -13.18 -3.51 2.60
C LEU A 35 -12.81 -3.80 1.16
N LEU A 36 -11.51 -4.02 0.94
CA LEU A 36 -11.01 -4.49 -0.33
C LEU A 36 -11.67 -5.83 -0.66
N PRO A 37 -12.13 -6.02 -1.90
CA PRO A 37 -12.69 -7.29 -2.31
C PRO A 37 -11.63 -8.41 -2.17
N ASP A 38 -12.10 -9.61 -1.86
CA ASP A 38 -11.22 -10.77 -1.75
C ASP A 38 -10.49 -11.01 -3.08
N PRO A 39 -9.18 -11.32 -3.04
CA PRO A 39 -8.42 -11.59 -4.24
C PRO A 39 -8.91 -12.89 -4.90
N PRO A 40 -8.87 -13.01 -6.24
CA PRO A 40 -9.17 -14.27 -6.91
C PRO A 40 -8.28 -15.40 -6.40
N ALA A 41 -8.92 -16.49 -5.97
CA ALA A 41 -8.24 -17.59 -5.30
C ALA A 41 -7.19 -18.29 -6.16
N ASP A 42 -7.19 -18.11 -7.48
CA ASP A 42 -6.31 -18.75 -8.44
C ASP A 42 -5.33 -17.78 -9.11
N GLN A 43 -5.05 -16.64 -8.46
CA GLN A 43 -4.13 -15.63 -8.97
C GLN A 43 -3.12 -15.20 -7.93
N VAL A 44 -1.89 -15.02 -8.39
CA VAL A 44 -0.77 -14.54 -7.57
C VAL A 44 -0.01 -13.46 -8.32
N VAL A 45 0.62 -12.57 -7.60
CA VAL A 45 1.65 -11.68 -8.12
C VAL A 45 2.99 -12.10 -7.56
N VAL A 46 4.02 -12.06 -8.40
CA VAL A 46 5.40 -12.40 -8.02
C VAL A 46 6.34 -11.27 -8.35
N LYS A 47 7.33 -11.06 -7.49
CA LYS A 47 8.47 -10.19 -7.77
C LYS A 47 9.72 -11.04 -8.02
N LEU A 48 10.27 -10.97 -9.23
CA LEU A 48 11.48 -11.72 -9.57
C LEU A 48 12.74 -11.06 -8.99
N ARG A 49 13.76 -11.87 -8.72
CA ARG A 49 15.12 -11.38 -8.48
C ARG A 49 15.76 -10.88 -9.79
N PRO A 50 16.78 -10.00 -9.71
CA PRO A 50 17.46 -9.49 -10.89
C PRO A 50 18.09 -10.62 -11.72
N GLY A 51 17.94 -10.55 -13.04
CA GLY A 51 18.50 -11.54 -13.97
C GLY A 51 17.65 -12.81 -14.17
N VAL A 52 16.58 -13.00 -13.40
CA VAL A 52 15.65 -14.13 -13.59
C VAL A 52 14.67 -13.79 -14.71
N SER A 53 14.56 -14.69 -15.69
CA SER A 53 13.54 -14.61 -16.73
C SER A 53 12.19 -15.10 -16.22
N ILE A 54 11.11 -14.38 -16.53
CA ILE A 54 9.74 -14.81 -16.21
C ILE A 54 9.41 -16.17 -16.81
N GLY A 55 9.95 -16.51 -17.99
CA GLY A 55 9.72 -17.80 -18.65
C GLY A 55 10.15 -19.00 -17.79
N THR A 56 11.15 -18.83 -16.94
CA THR A 56 11.59 -19.84 -15.97
C THR A 56 10.47 -20.15 -14.96
N ILE A 57 9.82 -19.11 -14.43
CA ILE A 57 8.75 -19.23 -13.43
C ILE A 57 7.48 -19.80 -14.08
N LEU A 58 7.10 -19.31 -15.27
CA LEU A 58 5.93 -19.80 -16.01
C LEU A 58 6.03 -21.31 -16.25
N THR A 59 7.20 -21.78 -16.69
CA THR A 59 7.44 -23.19 -16.98
C THR A 59 7.51 -24.03 -15.70
N ARG A 60 8.24 -23.57 -14.68
CA ARG A 60 8.45 -24.29 -13.41
C ARG A 60 7.14 -24.58 -12.69
N TYR A 61 6.23 -23.60 -12.67
CA TYR A 61 4.97 -23.72 -11.94
C TYR A 61 3.77 -24.05 -12.84
N ASN A 62 3.99 -24.19 -14.15
CA ASN A 62 2.94 -24.40 -15.14
C ASN A 62 1.83 -23.34 -15.03
N VAL A 63 2.22 -22.08 -14.89
CA VAL A 63 1.30 -20.93 -14.72
C VAL A 63 1.29 -20.08 -15.98
N SER A 64 0.22 -19.30 -16.17
CA SER A 64 0.10 -18.38 -17.31
C SER A 64 0.25 -16.93 -16.87
N LEU A 65 0.82 -16.10 -17.75
CA LEU A 65 1.03 -14.67 -17.50
C LEU A 65 -0.25 -13.90 -17.79
N LEU A 66 -0.73 -13.15 -16.81
CA LEU A 66 -1.85 -12.20 -16.96
C LEU A 66 -1.37 -10.79 -17.32
N GLY A 67 -0.23 -10.37 -16.77
CA GLY A 67 0.31 -9.04 -17.00
C GLY A 67 1.64 -8.83 -16.30
N THR A 68 2.26 -7.67 -16.52
CA THR A 68 3.55 -7.32 -15.92
C THR A 68 3.65 -5.82 -15.68
N VAL A 69 4.43 -5.45 -14.66
CA VAL A 69 4.98 -4.10 -14.47
C VAL A 69 6.48 -4.21 -14.70
N GLN A 70 6.94 -3.92 -15.92
CA GLN A 70 8.30 -4.22 -16.37
C GLN A 70 9.37 -3.50 -15.53
N GLU A 71 9.08 -2.27 -15.11
CA GLU A 71 9.99 -1.39 -14.36
C GLU A 71 10.35 -1.96 -12.98
N SER A 72 9.50 -2.83 -12.45
CA SER A 72 9.62 -3.38 -11.09
C SER A 72 9.81 -4.90 -11.05
N SER A 73 9.88 -5.54 -12.22
CA SER A 73 9.92 -7.01 -12.36
C SER A 73 8.79 -7.71 -11.60
N LEU A 74 7.60 -7.10 -11.63
CA LEU A 74 6.37 -7.67 -11.08
C LEU A 74 5.57 -8.33 -12.19
N TYR A 75 5.06 -9.53 -11.91
CA TYR A 75 4.33 -10.34 -12.87
C TYR A 75 3.09 -10.93 -12.22
N PHE A 76 1.97 -10.80 -12.90
CA PHE A 76 0.68 -11.32 -12.47
C PHE A 76 0.43 -12.64 -13.14
N LEU A 77 0.14 -13.66 -12.35
CA LEU A 77 0.09 -15.05 -12.81
C LEU A 77 -1.28 -15.65 -12.50
N LYS A 78 -1.75 -16.46 -13.45
CA LYS A 78 -2.93 -17.31 -13.31
C LYS A 78 -2.49 -18.75 -13.10
N LEU A 79 -3.00 -19.35 -12.03
CA LEU A 79 -2.73 -20.73 -11.67
C LEU A 79 -3.56 -21.71 -12.52
N PRO A 80 -3.10 -22.96 -12.70
CA PRO A 80 -3.90 -24.02 -13.29
C PRO A 80 -5.23 -24.24 -12.57
N ALA A 81 -6.24 -24.70 -13.31
CA ALA A 81 -7.51 -25.12 -12.74
C ALA A 81 -7.30 -26.13 -11.60
N GLY A 82 -7.97 -25.90 -10.47
CA GLY A 82 -7.90 -26.75 -9.28
C GLY A 82 -6.76 -26.40 -8.31
N GLN A 83 -5.87 -25.46 -8.66
CA GLN A 83 -4.90 -24.90 -7.72
C GLN A 83 -5.37 -23.55 -7.16
N THR A 84 -4.94 -23.26 -5.93
CA THR A 84 -5.21 -21.98 -5.27
C THR A 84 -3.91 -21.29 -4.84
N ALA A 85 -3.95 -19.96 -4.76
CA ALA A 85 -2.86 -19.14 -4.24
C ALA A 85 -2.45 -19.60 -2.85
N ALA A 86 -3.41 -19.90 -1.97
CA ALA A 86 -3.14 -20.38 -0.61
C ALA A 86 -2.28 -21.66 -0.58
N GLN A 87 -2.46 -22.56 -1.56
CA GLN A 87 -1.67 -23.80 -1.66
C GLN A 87 -0.27 -23.56 -2.21
N LEU A 88 -0.12 -22.65 -3.20
CA LEU A 88 1.13 -22.47 -3.94
C LEU A 88 2.06 -21.40 -3.31
N LEU A 89 1.51 -20.42 -2.59
CA LEU A 89 2.25 -19.31 -2.01
C LEU A 89 3.39 -19.72 -1.07
N PRO A 90 3.29 -20.75 -0.21
CA PRO A 90 4.41 -21.20 0.59
C PRO A 90 5.60 -21.65 -0.27
N THR A 91 5.32 -22.35 -1.37
CA THR A 91 6.36 -22.81 -2.31
C THR A 91 6.97 -21.64 -3.07
N LEU A 92 6.15 -20.71 -3.58
CA LEU A 92 6.64 -19.52 -4.29
C LEU A 92 7.50 -18.63 -3.38
N ASN A 93 7.09 -18.41 -2.13
CA ASN A 93 7.87 -17.59 -1.20
C ASN A 93 9.16 -18.28 -0.72
N SER A 94 9.31 -19.58 -0.96
CA SER A 94 10.57 -20.30 -0.76
C SER A 94 11.46 -20.39 -2.01
N ASP A 95 10.98 -19.91 -3.16
CA ASP A 95 11.74 -19.94 -4.41
C ASP A 95 12.88 -18.91 -4.36
N ALA A 96 14.11 -19.39 -4.54
CA ALA A 96 15.31 -18.57 -4.54
C ALA A 96 15.31 -17.52 -5.67
N ASP A 97 14.58 -17.75 -6.76
CA ASP A 97 14.49 -16.83 -7.90
C ASP A 97 13.48 -15.69 -7.66
N LEU A 98 12.71 -15.74 -6.57
CA LEU A 98 11.72 -14.75 -6.19
C LEU A 98 12.19 -13.91 -4.98
N PHE A 99 11.80 -12.64 -4.97
CA PHE A 99 11.86 -11.81 -3.76
C PHE A 99 10.67 -12.08 -2.84
N TYR A 100 9.48 -12.15 -3.43
CA TYR A 100 8.24 -12.50 -2.74
C TYR A 100 7.16 -12.91 -3.75
N ALA A 101 6.11 -13.54 -3.23
CA ALA A 101 4.85 -13.78 -3.90
C ALA A 101 3.67 -13.50 -2.96
N GLU A 102 2.59 -12.95 -3.49
CA GLU A 102 1.36 -12.65 -2.73
C GLU A 102 0.11 -12.91 -3.59
N PRO A 103 -1.10 -13.01 -3.00
CA PRO A 103 -2.35 -13.04 -3.76
C PRO A 103 -2.49 -11.77 -4.62
N ASN A 104 -3.19 -11.89 -5.75
CA ASN A 104 -3.43 -10.74 -6.62
C ASN A 104 -4.67 -9.94 -6.17
N TYR A 105 -4.48 -8.69 -5.71
CA TYR A 105 -5.58 -7.84 -5.22
C TYR A 105 -5.99 -6.80 -6.27
N TYR A 106 -7.30 -6.68 -6.49
CA TYR A 106 -7.90 -5.72 -7.43
C TYR A 106 -8.67 -4.65 -6.66
N ALA A 107 -8.52 -3.38 -7.03
CA ALA A 107 -9.19 -2.27 -6.34
C ALA A 107 -10.71 -2.28 -6.52
N ASP A 108 -11.18 -2.78 -7.65
CA ASP A 108 -12.59 -2.91 -8.02
C ASP A 108 -13.09 -4.37 -7.99
N GLY A 109 -12.24 -5.31 -7.54
CA GLY A 109 -12.57 -6.72 -7.42
C GLY A 109 -12.63 -7.48 -8.74
N GLU A 110 -12.28 -6.84 -9.86
CA GLU A 110 -12.28 -7.49 -11.17
C GLU A 110 -10.87 -7.64 -11.75
N PRO A 111 -10.55 -8.78 -12.38
CA PRO A 111 -9.25 -9.00 -13.00
C PRO A 111 -8.95 -8.10 -14.21
N ASN A 112 -9.97 -7.44 -14.77
CA ASN A 112 -9.84 -6.42 -15.82
C ASN A 112 -9.92 -4.99 -15.27
N GLY A 113 -9.94 -4.87 -13.94
CA GLY A 113 -10.07 -3.63 -13.24
C GLY A 113 -8.95 -2.67 -13.55
N GLY A 114 -9.28 -1.38 -13.62
CA GLY A 114 -8.32 -0.35 -14.02
C GLY A 114 -7.17 -0.19 -13.04
N ALA A 115 -7.28 -0.72 -11.82
CA ALA A 115 -6.36 -0.49 -10.72
C ALA A 115 -6.00 -1.78 -9.96
N ILE A 116 -4.69 -2.04 -9.86
CA ILE A 116 -4.12 -3.18 -9.13
C ILE A 116 -3.54 -2.68 -7.81
N LEU A 117 -3.79 -3.42 -6.73
CA LEU A 117 -3.34 -3.09 -5.38
C LEU A 117 -2.19 -3.99 -4.94
N PHE A 118 -1.14 -3.38 -4.41
CA PHE A 118 -0.02 -4.06 -3.78
C PHE A 118 -0.02 -3.78 -2.29
N ARG A 119 0.09 -4.80 -1.45
CA ARG A 119 0.31 -4.57 -0.02
C ARG A 119 1.79 -4.27 0.21
N ALA A 120 2.12 -3.07 0.63
CA ALA A 120 3.51 -2.68 0.87
C ALA A 120 4.06 -3.34 2.15
N HIS A 121 4.54 -4.58 2.03
CA HIS A 121 5.09 -5.33 3.16
C HIS A 121 6.35 -4.68 3.81
N THR A 122 6.97 -3.70 3.17
CA THR A 122 8.19 -3.01 3.65
C THR A 122 7.95 -1.60 4.22
N ALA A 123 6.70 -1.11 4.21
CA ALA A 123 6.37 0.22 4.71
C ALA A 123 5.11 0.17 5.60
N PRO A 124 5.24 0.13 6.94
CA PRO A 124 4.10 -0.06 7.87
C PRO A 124 3.05 1.08 7.85
N LEU A 125 3.22 2.10 6.99
CA LEU A 125 2.29 3.23 6.84
C LEU A 125 1.63 3.30 5.45
N ALA A 126 1.98 2.42 4.51
CA ALA A 126 1.35 2.37 3.18
C ALA A 126 0.48 1.10 3.10
N GLY A 127 -0.80 1.22 3.46
CA GLY A 127 -1.73 0.08 3.53
C GLY A 127 -1.90 -0.67 2.20
N ALA A 128 -1.79 0.05 1.08
CA ALA A 128 -1.66 -0.51 -0.27
C ALA A 128 -1.07 0.55 -1.23
N ILE A 129 -0.38 0.12 -2.29
CA ILE A 129 0.01 0.98 -3.42
C ILE A 129 -0.88 0.60 -4.60
N LEU A 130 -1.54 1.61 -5.19
CA LEU A 130 -2.45 1.44 -6.32
C LEU A 130 -1.72 1.79 -7.63
N PHE A 131 -1.64 0.83 -8.56
CA PHE A 131 -1.15 1.07 -9.92
C PHE A 131 -2.34 0.99 -10.88
N ARG A 132 -2.64 2.09 -11.57
CA ARG A 132 -3.69 2.13 -12.59
C ARG A 132 -3.10 1.69 -13.93
N ALA A 133 -3.58 0.59 -14.50
CA ALA A 133 -2.99 -0.05 -15.68
C ALA A 133 -3.23 0.72 -17.00
N HIS A 134 -4.18 1.66 -17.06
CA HIS A 134 -4.41 2.48 -18.25
C HIS A 134 -4.86 3.90 -17.88
N GLY A 135 -3.92 4.84 -17.87
CA GLY A 135 -4.21 6.26 -17.72
C GLY A 135 -2.98 7.05 -17.33
N GLU A 136 -2.80 8.21 -17.96
CA GLU A 136 -1.79 9.20 -17.57
C GLU A 136 -1.84 9.42 -16.05
N PRO A 137 -0.71 9.41 -15.32
CA PRO A 137 -0.71 9.54 -13.88
C PRO A 137 -1.34 10.89 -13.50
N ILE A 138 -2.57 10.86 -13.00
CA ILE A 138 -3.22 12.03 -12.42
C ILE A 138 -2.56 12.20 -11.05
N PRO A 139 -1.81 13.30 -10.80
CA PRO A 139 -1.24 13.53 -9.49
C PRO A 139 -2.40 13.70 -8.49
N PRO A 140 -2.39 12.95 -7.37
CA PRO A 140 -3.39 13.14 -6.35
C PRO A 140 -3.19 14.48 -5.63
N GLY A 141 -4.21 14.88 -4.88
CA GLY A 141 -4.16 16.08 -4.05
C GLY A 141 -2.99 16.06 -3.06
N VAL A 142 -2.64 17.25 -2.55
CA VAL A 142 -1.47 17.56 -1.70
C VAL A 142 -1.25 16.58 -0.52
N SER A 143 -2.28 15.90 -0.04
CA SER A 143 -2.21 14.90 1.03
C SER A 143 -1.50 13.60 0.66
N GLU A 144 -1.34 13.28 -0.62
CA GLU A 144 -0.73 12.03 -1.11
C GLU A 144 0.67 12.24 -1.70
N GLN A 145 1.17 13.48 -1.69
CA GLN A 145 2.50 13.86 -2.21
C GLN A 145 3.64 13.06 -1.55
N TRP A 146 3.49 12.73 -0.27
CA TRP A 146 4.49 11.95 0.48
C TRP A 146 4.67 10.52 -0.04
N ALA A 147 3.61 9.92 -0.60
CA ALA A 147 3.67 8.58 -1.16
C ALA A 147 4.47 8.58 -2.48
N TRP A 148 4.30 9.64 -3.28
CA TRP A 148 5.09 9.85 -4.50
C TRP A 148 6.57 10.13 -4.22
N ASP A 149 6.87 10.91 -3.18
CA ASP A 149 8.25 11.17 -2.77
C ASP A 149 8.96 9.90 -2.26
N LYS A 150 8.24 9.01 -1.56
CA LYS A 150 8.79 7.73 -1.09
C LYS A 150 8.98 6.68 -2.18
N ILE A 151 8.14 6.70 -3.22
CA ILE A 151 8.25 5.80 -4.38
C ILE A 151 9.45 6.20 -5.27
N ALA A 152 10.09 7.35 -5.02
CA ALA A 152 11.19 7.88 -5.82
C ALA A 152 10.81 7.94 -7.30
N LEU A 153 9.68 8.59 -7.60
CA LEU A 153 9.23 8.86 -8.96
C LEU A 153 10.02 9.97 -9.66
N ALA A 154 11.21 10.32 -9.16
CA ALA A 154 12.10 11.31 -9.78
C ALA A 154 12.51 10.90 -11.21
N ASP A 155 12.45 9.61 -11.53
CA ASP A 155 12.74 9.09 -12.87
C ASP A 155 11.52 9.01 -13.81
N ALA A 156 10.28 8.99 -13.32
CA ALA A 156 9.11 8.86 -14.19
C ALA A 156 8.68 10.17 -14.88
N ARG A 157 9.33 11.30 -14.56
CA ARG A 157 9.08 12.61 -15.19
C ARG A 157 10.03 12.95 -16.35
N ARG A 158 10.95 12.05 -16.70
CA ARG A 158 11.82 12.16 -17.88
C ARG A 158 11.41 11.13 -18.94
N ILE A 159 10.28 11.39 -19.60
CA ILE A 159 10.04 11.00 -21.00
C ILE A 159 9.37 12.19 -21.67
#